data_AF-A0A2V2F780-F1
#
_entry.id   AF-A0A2V2F780-F1
#
_cell.length_a   1.000
_cell.length_b   1.000
_cell.length_c   1.000
_cell.angle_alpha   90.00
_cell.angle_beta   90.00
_cell.angle_gamma   90.00
#
_symmetry.space_group_name_H-M   'P 1'
#
loop_
_entity.id
_entity.type
_entity.pdbx_description
1 polymer ?
#
loop_
_entity_poly.entity_id
_entity_poly.type
_entity_poly.pdbx_seq_one_letter_code
_entity_poly.pdbx_strand_id
1 'polypeptide(L)' 'MLIKDLRTAKGMPQREFAAALGVDRTTIAKWETGAALPRADMLPKIAKLLGCTISDLFEERKEADA' A
#
# COMPACT_ATOMS: atom_id res chain seq x y z
N MET A 1 5.37 -3.45 5.29
CA MET A 1 4.73 -3.26 3.98
C MET A 1 5.06 -1.87 3.46
N LEU A 2 5.24 -1.74 2.14
CA LEU A 2 5.62 -0.49 1.47
C LEU A 2 4.42 0.34 0.97
N ILE A 3 3.19 0.00 1.39
CA ILE A 3 1.96 0.70 0.96
C ILE A 3 2.06 2.21 1.20
N LYS A 4 2.56 2.63 2.36
CA LYS A 4 2.70 4.05 2.70
C LYS A 4 3.63 4.76 1.72
N ASP A 5 4.82 4.21 1.54
CA ASP A 5 5.88 4.80 0.73
C ASP A 5 5.44 4.92 -0.74
N LEU A 6 4.90 3.83 -1.29
CA LEU A 6 4.34 3.78 -2.66
C LEU A 6 3.16 4.75 -2.84
N ARG A 7 2.27 4.84 -1.85
CA ARG A 7 1.15 5.80 -1.90
C ARG A 7 1.66 7.24 -1.87
N THR A 8 2.62 7.55 -1.01
CA THR A 8 3.20 8.90 -0.90
C THR A 8 4.01 9.29 -2.12
N ALA A 9 4.72 8.35 -2.75
CA ALA A 9 5.44 8.59 -4.01
C ALA A 9 4.50 9.00 -5.15
N LYS A 10 3.24 8.55 -5.10
CA LYS A 10 2.17 8.98 -6.02
C LYS A 10 1.46 10.27 -5.61
N GLY A 11 1.85 10.90 -4.49
CA GLY A 11 1.16 12.08 -3.96
C GLY A 11 -0.28 11.82 -3.51
N MET A 12 -0.68 10.55 -3.33
CA MET A 12 -2.06 10.18 -3.04
C MET A 12 -2.33 10.24 -1.53
N PRO A 13 -3.36 10.96 -1.05
CA PRO A 13 -3.71 10.96 0.36
C PRO A 13 -4.43 9.67 0.78
N GLN A 14 -4.29 9.27 2.06
CA GLN A 14 -4.93 8.04 2.58
C GLN A 14 -6.44 7.96 2.31
N ARG A 15 -7.15 9.10 2.39
CA ARG A 15 -8.59 9.18 2.14
C ARG A 15 -8.98 8.81 0.70
N GLU A 16 -8.14 9.18 -0.26
CA GLU A 16 -8.39 8.93 -1.68
C GLU A 16 -8.05 7.48 -2.02
N PHE A 17 -6.93 6.98 -1.47
CA PHE A 17 -6.55 5.58 -1.57
C PHE A 17 -7.60 4.65 -0.95
N ALA A 18 -8.14 5.03 0.21
CA ALA A 18 -9.25 4.36 0.89
C ALA A 18 -10.51 4.34 0.01
N ALA A 19 -10.91 5.49 -0.54
CA ALA A 19 -12.07 5.61 -1.41
C ALA A 19 -11.94 4.73 -2.68
N ALA A 20 -10.77 4.73 -3.32
CA ALA A 20 -10.49 3.91 -4.50
C ALA A 20 -10.53 2.40 -4.22
N LEU A 21 -10.25 1.99 -2.98
CA LEU A 21 -10.29 0.59 -2.54
C LEU A 21 -11.62 0.19 -1.88
N GLY A 22 -12.53 1.14 -1.64
CA GLY A 22 -13.80 0.90 -0.95
C GLY A 22 -13.63 0.48 0.51
N VAL A 23 -12.60 1.00 1.19
CA VAL A 23 -12.32 0.74 2.60
C VAL A 23 -12.22 2.03 3.40
N ASP A 24 -12.27 1.94 4.72
CA ASP A 24 -12.04 3.10 5.58
C ASP A 24 -10.58 3.59 5.57
N ARG A 25 -10.39 4.89 5.77
CA ARG A 25 -9.07 5.50 5.97
C ARG A 25 -8.30 4.84 7.12
N THR A 26 -8.99 4.42 8.17
CA THR A 26 -8.40 3.73 9.33
C THR A 26 -7.86 2.35 8.96
N THR A 27 -8.49 1.66 8.01
CA THR A 27 -8.00 0.39 7.45
C THR A 27 -6.66 0.60 6.74
N ILE A 28 -6.54 1.67 5.94
CA ILE A 28 -5.27 2.04 5.30
C ILE A 28 -4.21 2.34 6.35
N ALA A 29 -4.54 3.12 7.38
CA ALA A 29 -3.59 3.43 8.45
C ALA A 29 -3.08 2.16 9.17
N LYS A 30 -3.95 1.18 9.43
CA LYS A 30 -3.55 -0.10 10.03
C LYS A 30 -2.62 -0.91 9.13
N TRP A 31 -2.83 -0.89 7.81
CA TRP A 31 -1.93 -1.54 6.86
C TRP A 31 -0.56 -0.84 6.80
N GLU A 32 -0.56 0.48 6.81
CA GLU A 32 0.67 1.28 6.79
C GLU A 32 1.50 1.17 8.07
N THR A 33 0.86 0.91 9.22
CA THR A 33 1.56 0.70 10.51
C THR A 33 1.84 -0.76 10.83
N GLY A 34 1.38 -1.70 9.99
CA GLY A 34 1.49 -3.14 10.25
C GLY A 34 0.55 -3.66 11.35
N ALA A 35 -0.35 -2.83 11.88
CA ALA A 35 -1.36 -3.26 12.86
C ALA A 35 -2.42 -4.21 12.27
N ALA A 36 -2.56 -4.23 10.94
CA ALA A 36 -3.33 -5.22 10.21
C ALA A 36 -2.69 -5.46 8.84
N LEU A 37 -2.99 -6.60 8.22
CA LEU A 37 -2.60 -6.88 6.84
C LEU A 37 -3.82 -6.78 5.92
N PRO A 38 -3.64 -6.34 4.66
CA PRO A 38 -4.68 -6.47 3.65
C PRO A 38 -4.99 -7.95 3.42
N ARG A 39 -6.27 -8.24 3.17
CA ARG A 39 -6.67 -9.59 2.73
C ARG A 39 -6.08 -9.88 1.34
N ALA A 40 -5.88 -11.16 1.04
CA ALA A 40 -5.29 -11.60 -0.22
C ALA A 40 -6.04 -11.08 -1.47
N ASP A 41 -7.37 -10.96 -1.39
CA ASP A 41 -8.22 -10.40 -2.46
C ASP A 41 -8.02 -8.91 -2.72
N MET A 42 -7.46 -8.18 -1.75
CA MET A 42 -7.15 -6.76 -1.86
C MET A 42 -5.76 -6.50 -2.44
N LEU A 43 -4.84 -7.46 -2.35
CA LEU A 43 -3.46 -7.29 -2.83
C LEU A 43 -3.38 -6.93 -4.32
N PRO A 44 -4.11 -7.58 -5.24
CA PRO A 44 -4.10 -7.19 -6.66
C PRO A 44 -4.63 -5.77 -6.89
N LYS A 45 -5.66 -5.35 -6.12
CA LYS A 45 -6.24 -4.01 -6.23
C LYS A 45 -5.27 -2.94 -5.75
N ILE A 46 -4.62 -3.19 -4.62
CA ILE A 46 -3.59 -2.32 -4.05
C ILE A 46 -2.42 -2.19 -5.02
N ALA A 47 -1.90 -3.30 -5.51
CA ALA A 47 -0.79 -3.35 -6.46
C ALA A 47 -1.12 -2.55 -7.74
N LYS A 48 -2.31 -2.78 -8.32
CA LYS A 48 -2.79 -2.03 -9.50
C LYS A 48 -2.90 -0.52 -9.24
N LEU A 49 -3.49 -0.13 -8.11
CA LEU A 49 -3.66 1.28 -7.76
C LEU A 49 -2.31 1.98 -7.51
N LEU A 50 -1.36 1.26 -6.91
CA LEU A 50 0.00 1.72 -6.68
C LEU A 50 0.93 1.54 -7.88
N GLY A 51 0.47 0.89 -8.96
CA GLY A 51 1.27 0.68 -10.18
C GLY A 51 2.52 -0.15 -9.94
N CYS A 52 2.44 -1.13 -9.05
CA CYS A 52 3.52 -2.01 -8.62
C CYS A 52 3.05 -3.47 -8.66
N THR A 53 3.94 -4.42 -8.42
CA THR A 53 3.58 -5.83 -8.25
C THR A 53 3.12 -6.12 -6.81
N ILE A 54 2.49 -7.27 -6.58
CA ILE A 54 2.13 -7.68 -5.21
C ILE A 54 3.39 -7.88 -4.37
N SER A 55 4.48 -8.39 -4.96
CA SER A 55 5.77 -8.58 -4.27
C SER A 55 6.32 -7.25 -3.76
N ASP A 56 6.23 -6.18 -4.55
CA ASP A 56 6.71 -4.84 -4.19
C ASP A 56 6.00 -4.27 -2.94
N LEU A 57 4.81 -4.78 -2.58
CA LEU A 57 4.12 -4.38 -1.35
C LEU A 57 4.80 -4.92 -0.07
N PHE A 58 5.54 -6.01 -0.22
CA PHE A 58 6.18 -6.77 0.86
C PHE A 58 7.70 -6.78 0.77
N GLU A 59 8.28 -6.37 -0.37
CA GLU A 59 9.73 -6.37 -0.55
C GLU A 59 10.42 -5.57 0.56
N GLU A 60 11.43 -6.22 1.15
CA GLU A 60 12.41 -5.55 1.97
C GLU A 60 13.08 -4.51 1.08
N ARG A 61 13.19 -3.28 1.58
CA ARG A 61 13.96 -2.21 0.95
C ARG A 61 15.34 -2.80 0.60
N LYS A 62 15.56 -3.22 -0.64
CA LYS A 62 16.93 -3.40 -1.12
C LYS A 62 17.53 -2.02 -1.04
N GLU A 63 18.40 -1.83 -0.05
CA GLU A 63 19.37 -0.75 -0.08
C GLU A 63 19.92 -0.72 -1.50
N ALA A 64 19.80 0.46 -2.12
CA ALA A 64 20.58 0.74 -3.30
C ALA A 64 22.03 0.63 -2.86
N ASP A 65 22.67 -0.49 -3.16
CA ASP A 65 24.12 -0.55 -3.31
C ASP A 65 24.49 0.45 -4.41
N ALA A 66 24.92 1.65 -3.99
CA ALA A 66 25.78 2.56 -4.73
C ALA A 66 26.35 3.65 -3.80
#